data_AF-A0A7R9T714-F1
#
_entry.id   AF-A0A7R9T714-F1
#
_cell.length_a   1.000
_cell.length_b   1.000
_cell.length_c   1.000
_cell.angle_alpha   90.00
_cell.angle_beta   90.00
_cell.angle_gamma   90.00
#
_symmetry.space_group_name_H-M   'P 1'
#
loop_
_entity.id
_entity.type
_entity.pdbx_description
1 polymer ?
#
loop_
_entity_poly.entity_id
_entity_poly.type
_entity_poly.pdbx_seq_one_letter_code
_entity_poly.pdbx_strand_id
1 'polypeptide(L)'
;SSPSPHQDPKIAPADQQRYVLELAWAVLGDELDASHLDRAVRVALPGDASDGSDGPSLAASTTADVLWLVSCEVEMQPERRAKVVDLAKALCDGDDALCAPGLLIERCEGEFLEECGLIPSAVGWKKKEVRINTRLVYTQNKFNLLREESEGYSKLVVALAAFGERGSGDDAAVAGAIRSTQSLIGYFDLDPNRVLDLVFEAYERWPANDGFAELLRLFRTENFAQVLGFKFQCHAKAAAAALAEKEDG
;
A
#
# COMPACT_ATOMS: atom_id res chain seq x y z
N SER A 1 -11.35 -29.71 -40.07
CA SER A 1 -11.14 -28.47 -39.29
C SER A 1 -12.31 -28.29 -38.38
N SER A 2 -12.17 -28.72 -37.13
CA SER A 2 -13.17 -28.53 -36.08
C SER A 2 -13.10 -27.07 -35.64
N PRO A 3 -14.20 -26.30 -35.60
CA PRO A 3 -14.16 -24.95 -35.08
C PRO A 3 -14.05 -25.00 -33.56
N SER A 4 -13.03 -24.34 -32.98
CA SER A 4 -12.94 -24.09 -31.55
C SER A 4 -14.18 -23.31 -31.08
N PRO A 5 -14.79 -23.67 -29.93
CA PRO A 5 -15.94 -22.95 -29.41
C PRO A 5 -15.45 -21.76 -28.57
N HIS A 6 -14.84 -20.77 -29.21
CA HIS A 6 -14.86 -19.43 -28.64
C HIS A 6 -16.29 -18.93 -28.86
N GLN A 7 -17.19 -19.23 -27.92
CA GLN A 7 -18.53 -18.67 -27.95
C GLN A 7 -18.39 -17.21 -27.51
N ASP A 8 -18.50 -16.30 -28.47
CA ASP A 8 -18.67 -14.88 -28.17
C ASP A 8 -19.88 -14.69 -27.24
N PRO A 9 -19.86 -13.70 -26.33
CA PRO A 9 -20.99 -13.43 -25.47
C PRO A 9 -22.26 -13.20 -26.30
N LYS A 10 -23.34 -13.88 -25.93
CA LYS A 10 -24.62 -13.81 -26.66
C LYS A 10 -25.32 -12.46 -26.52
N ILE A 11 -24.91 -11.69 -25.52
CA ILE A 11 -25.43 -10.37 -25.18
C ILE A 11 -24.35 -9.35 -25.50
N ALA A 12 -24.73 -8.27 -26.17
CA ALA A 12 -23.84 -7.16 -26.45
C ALA A 12 -23.22 -6.63 -25.15
N PRO A 13 -21.92 -6.25 -25.12
CA PRO A 13 -21.24 -5.77 -23.91
C PRO A 13 -21.99 -4.68 -23.14
N ALA A 14 -22.68 -3.79 -23.85
CA ALA A 14 -23.48 -2.72 -23.25
C ALA A 14 -24.71 -3.20 -22.46
N ASP A 15 -25.25 -4.38 -22.79
CA ASP A 15 -26.49 -4.92 -22.22
C ASP A 15 -26.24 -6.03 -21.19
N GLN A 16 -25.00 -6.47 -21.05
CA GLN A 16 -24.60 -7.57 -20.16
C GLN A 16 -24.90 -7.27 -18.69
N GLN A 17 -24.48 -6.11 -18.19
CA GLN A 17 -24.74 -5.69 -16.80
C GLN A 17 -26.25 -5.59 -16.53
N ARG A 18 -26.99 -5.01 -17.48
CA ARG A 18 -28.45 -4.89 -17.39
C ARG A 18 -29.14 -6.25 -17.34
N TYR A 19 -28.68 -7.20 -18.16
CA TYR A 19 -29.21 -8.55 -18.15
C TYR A 19 -29.04 -9.24 -16.80
N VAL A 20 -27.82 -9.21 -16.23
CA VAL A 20 -27.55 -9.81 -14.90
C VAL A 20 -28.32 -9.09 -13.80
N LEU A 21 -28.49 -7.77 -13.90
CA LEU A 21 -29.28 -6.96 -12.98
C LEU A 21 -30.77 -7.35 -13.01
N GLU A 22 -31.37 -7.50 -14.19
CA GLU A 22 -32.77 -7.93 -14.33
C GLU A 22 -32.98 -9.34 -13.76
N LEU A 23 -32.03 -10.26 -13.97
CA LEU A 23 -32.07 -11.59 -13.35
C LEU A 23 -31.97 -11.52 -11.82
N ALA A 24 -31.07 -10.70 -11.29
CA ALA A 24 -30.95 -10.52 -9.84
C ALA A 24 -32.26 -9.99 -9.24
N TRP A 25 -32.89 -9.00 -9.89
CA TRP A 25 -34.18 -8.48 -9.46
C TRP A 25 -35.31 -9.51 -9.54
N ALA A 26 -35.32 -10.36 -10.58
CA ALA A 26 -36.27 -11.47 -10.68
C ALA A 26 -36.10 -12.47 -9.52
N VAL A 27 -34.86 -12.74 -9.09
CA VAL A 27 -34.61 -13.58 -7.90
C VAL A 27 -35.14 -12.92 -6.64
N LEU A 28 -34.90 -11.62 -6.46
CA LEU A 28 -35.41 -10.87 -5.30
C LEU A 28 -36.95 -10.81 -5.26
N GLY A 29 -37.58 -10.85 -6.43
CA GLY A 29 -39.04 -10.89 -6.61
C GLY A 29 -39.69 -12.27 -6.46
N ASP A 30 -38.93 -13.32 -6.13
CA ASP A 30 -39.38 -14.72 -6.11
C ASP A 30 -39.89 -15.23 -7.47
N GLU A 31 -39.50 -14.58 -8.57
CA GLU A 31 -39.83 -14.99 -9.94
C GLU A 31 -38.80 -16.02 -10.47
N LEU A 32 -37.62 -16.08 -9.85
CA LEU A 32 -36.48 -16.89 -10.30
C LEU A 32 -35.66 -17.43 -9.11
N ASP A 33 -35.13 -18.65 -9.23
CA ASP A 33 -34.18 -19.18 -8.24
C ASP A 33 -32.73 -18.78 -8.54
N ALA A 34 -31.88 -18.73 -7.51
CA ALA A 34 -30.44 -18.43 -7.64
C ALA A 34 -29.69 -19.38 -8.61
N SER A 35 -30.08 -20.65 -8.66
CA SER A 35 -29.50 -21.64 -9.59
C SER A 35 -29.83 -21.35 -11.06
N HIS A 36 -31.00 -20.76 -11.32
CA HIS A 36 -31.37 -20.32 -12.66
C HIS A 36 -30.58 -19.08 -13.08
N LEU A 37 -30.30 -18.16 -12.14
CA LEU A 37 -29.41 -17.03 -12.37
C LEU A 37 -27.99 -17.50 -12.72
N ASP A 38 -27.40 -18.39 -11.90
CA ASP A 38 -26.06 -18.93 -12.16
C ASP A 38 -25.95 -19.51 -13.58
N ARG A 39 -26.89 -20.38 -13.94
CA ARG A 39 -26.93 -21.00 -15.26
C ARG A 39 -27.14 -19.99 -16.38
N ALA A 40 -28.04 -19.02 -16.19
CA ALA A 40 -28.32 -18.00 -17.20
C ALA A 40 -27.11 -17.09 -17.45
N VAL A 41 -26.42 -16.68 -16.38
CA VAL A 41 -25.20 -15.87 -16.47
C VAL A 41 -24.11 -16.65 -17.21
N ARG A 42 -23.81 -17.89 -16.84
CA ARG A 42 -22.78 -18.69 -17.53
C ARG A 42 -23.06 -18.93 -19.01
N VAL A 43 -24.33 -19.01 -19.39
CA VAL A 43 -24.75 -19.23 -20.79
C VAL A 43 -24.71 -17.94 -21.61
N ALA A 44 -25.02 -16.80 -20.99
CA ALA A 44 -25.06 -15.49 -21.65
C ALA A 44 -23.68 -14.82 -21.70
N LEU A 45 -22.92 -14.99 -20.63
CA LEU A 45 -21.58 -14.49 -20.37
C LEU A 45 -20.67 -15.71 -20.18
N PRO A 46 -20.15 -16.29 -21.26
CA PRO A 46 -19.14 -17.33 -21.13
C PRO A 46 -17.95 -16.77 -20.36
N GLY A 47 -17.49 -17.49 -19.34
CA GLY A 47 -16.18 -17.23 -18.76
C GLY A 47 -15.11 -17.63 -19.77
N ASP A 48 -14.00 -16.91 -19.80
CA ASP A 48 -12.83 -17.24 -20.62
C ASP A 48 -12.22 -18.57 -20.13
N ALA A 49 -12.86 -19.69 -20.45
CA ALA A 49 -12.43 -21.02 -20.04
C ALA A 49 -11.23 -21.53 -20.86
N SER A 50 -10.47 -20.65 -21.53
CA SER A 50 -9.38 -21.10 -22.40
C SER A 50 -8.21 -20.15 -22.67
N ASP A 51 -8.16 -18.95 -22.11
CA ASP A 51 -6.95 -18.12 -22.22
C ASP A 51 -6.32 -17.96 -20.84
N GLY A 52 -5.02 -18.23 -20.72
CA GLY A 52 -4.24 -18.20 -19.49
C GLY A 52 -4.07 -16.81 -18.87
N SER A 53 -5.12 -15.99 -18.87
CA SER A 53 -5.22 -14.80 -18.05
C SER A 53 -5.56 -15.20 -16.62
N ASP A 54 -4.67 -14.90 -15.68
CA ASP A 54 -4.84 -15.10 -14.23
C ASP A 54 -5.98 -14.23 -13.61
N GLY A 55 -6.90 -13.71 -14.43
CA GLY A 55 -7.95 -12.76 -14.04
C GLY A 55 -9.32 -13.42 -13.77
N PRO A 56 -10.19 -12.79 -12.97
CA PRO A 56 -11.56 -13.23 -12.78
C PRO A 56 -12.33 -13.20 -14.11
N SER A 57 -13.20 -14.18 -14.33
CA SER A 57 -14.03 -14.21 -15.54
C SER A 57 -14.93 -12.98 -15.63
N LEU A 58 -15.24 -12.53 -16.85
CA LEU A 58 -16.17 -11.41 -17.07
C LEU A 58 -17.52 -11.65 -16.39
N ALA A 59 -18.01 -12.90 -16.40
CA ALA A 59 -19.21 -13.32 -15.70
C ALA A 59 -19.09 -13.07 -14.19
N ALA A 60 -18.03 -13.58 -13.55
CA ALA A 60 -17.78 -13.39 -12.12
C ALA A 60 -17.69 -11.92 -11.73
N SER A 61 -16.95 -11.13 -12.53
CA SER A 61 -16.82 -9.69 -12.30
C SER A 61 -18.16 -8.96 -12.44
N THR A 62 -18.90 -9.23 -13.51
CA THR A 62 -20.21 -8.58 -13.75
C THR A 62 -21.20 -8.92 -12.64
N THR A 63 -21.23 -10.18 -12.21
CA THR A 63 -22.07 -10.64 -11.10
C THR A 63 -21.72 -9.94 -9.79
N ALA A 64 -20.42 -9.77 -9.47
CA ALA A 64 -20.00 -9.06 -8.27
C ALA A 64 -20.45 -7.58 -8.28
N ASP A 65 -20.35 -6.91 -9.43
CA ASP A 65 -20.80 -5.50 -9.57
C ASP A 65 -22.32 -5.37 -9.39
N VAL A 66 -23.08 -6.31 -9.95
CA VAL A 66 -24.55 -6.34 -9.79
C VAL A 66 -24.95 -6.64 -8.35
N LEU A 67 -24.30 -7.61 -7.69
CA LEU A 67 -24.56 -7.91 -6.29
C LEU A 67 -24.26 -6.71 -5.39
N TRP A 68 -23.17 -6.00 -5.64
CA TRP A 68 -22.88 -4.74 -4.96
C TRP A 68 -23.98 -3.71 -5.17
N LEU A 69 -24.35 -3.43 -6.42
CA LEU A 69 -25.38 -2.44 -6.75
C LEU A 69 -26.72 -2.77 -6.10
N VAL A 70 -27.19 -4.01 -6.24
CA VAL A 70 -28.47 -4.46 -5.68
C VAL A 70 -28.42 -4.39 -4.15
N SER A 71 -27.31 -4.79 -3.51
CA SER A 71 -27.13 -4.67 -2.06
C SER A 71 -27.29 -3.22 -1.57
N CYS A 72 -26.73 -2.25 -2.30
CA CYS A 72 -26.88 -0.83 -1.98
C CYS A 72 -28.34 -0.36 -2.17
N GLU A 73 -29.01 -0.78 -3.25
CA GLU A 73 -30.40 -0.36 -3.52
C GLU A 73 -31.39 -0.92 -2.49
N VAL A 74 -31.11 -2.08 -1.89
CA VAL A 74 -31.98 -2.72 -0.88
C VAL A 74 -31.52 -2.52 0.56
N GLU A 75 -30.50 -1.70 0.82
CA GLU A 75 -29.91 -1.50 2.15
C GLU A 75 -30.97 -1.21 3.23
N MET A 76 -31.95 -0.37 2.91
CA MET A 76 -33.04 0.01 3.83
C MET A 76 -34.26 -0.91 3.78
N GLN A 77 -34.17 -2.05 3.09
CA GLN A 77 -35.25 -3.02 2.89
C GLN A 77 -34.84 -4.40 3.44
N PRO A 78 -35.04 -4.67 4.74
CA PRO A 78 -34.43 -5.83 5.42
C PRO A 78 -34.83 -7.19 4.81
N GLU A 79 -36.09 -7.32 4.34
CA GLU A 79 -36.56 -8.53 3.68
C GLU A 79 -35.82 -8.79 2.36
N ARG A 80 -35.60 -7.74 1.56
CA ARG A 80 -34.88 -7.86 0.29
C ARG A 80 -33.38 -8.00 0.51
N ARG A 81 -32.82 -7.31 1.50
CA ARG A 81 -31.42 -7.43 1.92
C ARG A 81 -31.09 -8.88 2.28
N ALA A 82 -31.93 -9.54 3.07
CA ALA A 82 -31.76 -10.96 3.40
C ALA A 82 -31.71 -11.83 2.14
N LYS A 83 -32.58 -11.59 1.15
CA LYS A 83 -32.57 -12.33 -0.13
C LYS A 83 -31.29 -12.09 -0.94
N VAL A 84 -30.77 -10.86 -0.97
CA VAL A 84 -29.50 -10.56 -1.66
C VAL A 84 -28.33 -11.27 -0.97
N VAL A 85 -28.34 -11.31 0.37
CA VAL A 85 -27.33 -12.05 1.15
C VAL A 85 -27.38 -13.55 0.83
N ASP A 86 -28.57 -14.14 0.78
CA ASP A 86 -28.75 -15.55 0.43
C ASP A 86 -28.33 -15.83 -1.02
N LEU A 87 -28.66 -14.93 -1.95
CA LEU A 87 -28.21 -15.00 -3.33
C LEU A 87 -26.68 -14.92 -3.42
N ALA A 88 -26.04 -13.98 -2.74
CA ALA A 88 -24.59 -13.83 -2.75
C ALA A 88 -23.89 -15.06 -2.18
N LYS A 89 -24.40 -15.64 -1.09
CA LYS A 89 -23.92 -16.91 -0.55
C LYS A 89 -24.04 -18.04 -1.55
N ALA A 90 -25.21 -18.19 -2.19
CA ALA A 90 -25.45 -19.24 -3.17
C ALA A 90 -24.52 -19.13 -4.40
N LEU A 91 -24.20 -17.91 -4.84
CA LEU A 91 -23.31 -17.68 -5.98
C LEU A 91 -21.82 -17.83 -5.65
N CYS A 92 -21.46 -17.82 -4.37
CA CYS A 92 -20.11 -18.02 -3.87
C CYS A 92 -19.86 -19.44 -3.32
N ASP A 93 -20.88 -20.30 -3.30
CA ASP A 93 -20.79 -21.66 -2.73
C ASP A 93 -20.29 -22.68 -3.77
N GLY A 94 -19.45 -23.62 -3.32
CA GLY A 94 -18.91 -24.72 -4.11
C GLY A 94 -17.65 -24.44 -4.94
N ASP A 95 -17.06 -25.51 -5.49
CA ASP A 95 -15.81 -25.48 -6.27
C ASP A 95 -15.97 -24.83 -7.66
N ASP A 96 -17.20 -24.78 -8.18
CA ASP A 96 -17.56 -24.12 -9.44
C ASP A 96 -18.41 -22.86 -9.15
N ALA A 97 -18.08 -22.10 -8.12
CA ALA A 97 -18.79 -20.86 -7.77
C ALA A 97 -18.75 -19.84 -8.91
N LEU A 98 -19.87 -19.14 -9.14
CA LEU A 98 -19.93 -18.10 -10.19
C LEU A 98 -19.08 -16.89 -9.81
N CYS A 99 -19.12 -16.54 -8.53
CA CYS A 99 -18.45 -15.38 -7.99
C CYS A 99 -17.40 -15.83 -6.97
N ALA A 100 -16.14 -15.50 -7.21
CA ALA A 100 -15.09 -15.75 -6.23
C ALA A 100 -15.33 -14.84 -5.01
N PRO A 101 -15.25 -15.36 -3.77
CA PRO A 101 -15.41 -14.55 -2.55
C PRO A 101 -14.53 -13.30 -2.50
N GLY A 102 -13.33 -13.38 -3.11
CA GLY A 102 -12.40 -12.25 -3.20
C GLY A 102 -12.96 -11.04 -3.97
N LEU A 103 -13.81 -11.26 -4.99
CA LEU A 103 -14.42 -10.18 -5.76
C LEU A 103 -15.45 -9.39 -4.94
N LEU A 104 -16.24 -10.09 -4.12
CA LEU A 104 -17.16 -9.43 -3.20
C LEU A 104 -16.39 -8.65 -2.14
N ILE A 105 -15.30 -9.21 -1.59
CA ILE A 105 -14.45 -8.52 -0.61
C ILE A 105 -13.84 -7.23 -1.19
N GLU A 106 -13.51 -7.22 -2.48
CA GLU A 106 -12.96 -6.05 -3.17
C GLU A 106 -13.98 -4.92 -3.34
N ARG A 107 -15.27 -5.24 -3.55
CA ARG A 107 -16.27 -4.29 -4.03
C ARG A 107 -17.37 -3.95 -3.02
N CYS A 108 -17.72 -4.90 -2.15
CA CYS A 108 -18.81 -4.75 -1.20
C CYS A 108 -18.40 -4.05 0.10
N GLU A 109 -19.40 -3.47 0.76
CA GLU A 109 -19.25 -2.85 2.07
C GLU A 109 -19.14 -3.88 3.21
N GLY A 110 -18.55 -3.47 4.33
CA GLY A 110 -18.27 -4.37 5.45
C GLY A 110 -19.52 -5.03 6.04
N GLU A 111 -20.63 -4.30 6.16
CA GLU A 111 -21.87 -4.84 6.74
C GLU A 111 -22.44 -5.99 5.89
N PHE A 112 -22.52 -5.79 4.57
CA PHE A 112 -22.95 -6.82 3.63
C PHE A 112 -22.01 -8.04 3.64
N LEU A 113 -20.70 -7.82 3.70
CA LEU A 113 -19.71 -8.89 3.76
C LEU A 113 -19.82 -9.72 5.06
N GLU A 114 -20.15 -9.08 6.18
CA GLU A 114 -20.39 -9.76 7.46
C GLU A 114 -21.68 -10.58 7.40
N GLU A 115 -22.76 -10.04 6.84
CA GLU A 115 -24.02 -10.77 6.61
C GLU A 115 -23.84 -11.99 5.69
N CYS A 116 -22.97 -11.85 4.67
CA CYS A 116 -22.57 -12.93 3.78
C CYS A 116 -21.68 -13.99 4.45
N GLY A 117 -21.12 -13.70 5.62
CA GLY A 117 -20.17 -14.57 6.32
C GLY A 117 -18.77 -14.60 5.69
N LEU A 118 -18.45 -13.64 4.82
CA LEU A 118 -17.15 -13.53 4.16
C LEU A 118 -16.09 -12.86 5.04
N ILE A 119 -16.54 -12.05 6.00
CA ILE A 119 -15.69 -11.45 7.04
C ILE A 119 -16.30 -11.66 8.43
N PRO A 120 -15.49 -11.72 9.49
CA PRO A 120 -15.97 -11.96 10.84
C PRO A 120 -16.54 -10.73 11.55
N SER A 121 -16.25 -9.50 11.08
CA SER A 121 -16.73 -8.26 11.70
C SER A 121 -16.56 -7.06 10.77
N ALA A 122 -17.65 -6.36 10.45
CA ALA A 122 -17.64 -5.12 9.68
C ALA A 122 -16.88 -4.00 10.40
N VAL A 123 -17.06 -3.88 11.72
CA VAL A 123 -16.35 -2.88 12.54
C VAL A 123 -14.84 -3.12 12.54
N GLY A 124 -14.43 -4.39 12.72
CA GLY A 124 -13.02 -4.78 12.67
C GLY A 124 -12.40 -4.54 11.29
N TRP A 125 -13.16 -4.83 10.24
CA TRP A 125 -12.78 -4.58 8.85
C TRP A 125 -12.59 -3.10 8.58
N LYS A 126 -13.56 -2.25 8.94
CA LYS A 126 -13.47 -0.80 8.74
C LYS A 126 -12.30 -0.18 9.49
N LYS A 127 -12.02 -0.65 10.72
CA LYS A 127 -10.84 -0.23 11.48
C LYS A 127 -9.54 -0.60 10.77
N LYS A 128 -9.47 -1.80 10.19
CA LYS A 128 -8.30 -2.25 9.41
C LYS A 128 -8.14 -1.45 8.13
N GLU A 129 -9.22 -1.22 7.40
CA GLU A 129 -9.29 -0.38 6.19
C GLU A 129 -8.76 1.03 6.47
N VAL A 130 -9.30 1.71 7.50
CA VAL A 130 -8.84 3.04 7.91
C VAL A 130 -7.35 3.01 8.26
N ARG A 131 -6.88 2.02 9.04
CA ARG A 131 -5.46 1.90 9.39
C ARG A 131 -4.56 1.75 8.16
N ILE A 132 -4.96 0.92 7.20
CA ILE A 132 -4.19 0.68 5.97
C ILE A 132 -4.18 1.94 5.12
N ASN A 133 -5.33 2.57 4.87
CA ASN A 133 -5.43 3.79 4.07
C ASN A 133 -4.67 4.95 4.72
N THR A 134 -4.81 5.14 6.03
CA THR A 134 -4.05 6.15 6.76
C THR A 134 -2.55 5.88 6.66
N ARG A 135 -2.11 4.62 6.82
CA ARG A 135 -0.70 4.28 6.64
C ARG A 135 -0.24 4.62 5.22
N LEU A 136 -0.94 4.13 4.21
CA LEU A 136 -0.60 4.33 2.80
C LEU A 136 -0.50 5.81 2.41
N VAL A 137 -1.42 6.64 2.90
CA VAL A 137 -1.52 8.06 2.53
C VAL A 137 -0.60 8.95 3.37
N TYR A 138 -0.39 8.63 4.66
CA TYR A 138 0.31 9.54 5.59
C TYR A 138 1.70 9.06 6.02
N THR A 139 2.12 7.83 5.75
CA THR A 139 3.53 7.47 5.94
C THR A 139 4.33 7.93 4.75
N GLN A 140 5.11 9.00 4.93
CA GLN A 140 6.21 9.31 4.02
C GLN A 140 7.25 8.20 4.14
N ASN A 141 7.65 7.62 3.01
CA ASN A 141 8.84 6.80 2.98
C ASN A 141 10.02 7.68 3.37
N LYS A 142 10.77 7.25 4.37
CA LYS A 142 12.02 7.88 4.77
C LYS A 142 13.05 6.78 4.92
N PHE A 143 14.01 6.75 4.03
CA PHE A 143 15.06 5.76 4.05
C PHE A 143 16.04 6.16 5.14
N ASN A 144 16.19 5.32 6.15
CA ASN A 144 17.03 5.58 7.33
C ASN A 144 18.35 4.81 7.28
N LEU A 145 18.40 3.73 6.50
CA LEU A 145 19.57 2.87 6.39
C LEU A 145 20.31 3.13 5.08
N LEU A 146 21.64 3.12 5.15
CA LEU A 146 22.50 3.38 3.98
C LEU A 146 22.25 2.40 2.82
N ARG A 147 21.78 1.19 3.11
CA ARG A 147 21.45 0.16 2.11
C ARG A 147 20.09 0.35 1.44
N GLU A 148 19.21 1.15 2.05
CA GLU A 148 17.88 1.41 1.50
C GLU A 148 17.97 2.41 0.34
N GLU A 149 18.78 3.47 0.51
CA GLU A 149 19.05 4.48 -0.51
C GLU A 149 20.55 4.80 -0.62
N SER A 150 21.30 3.85 -1.17
CA SER A 150 22.76 3.96 -1.27
C SER A 150 23.22 5.13 -2.13
N GLU A 151 22.46 5.48 -3.18
CA GLU A 151 22.80 6.61 -4.05
C GLU A 151 22.66 7.95 -3.32
N GLY A 152 21.50 8.18 -2.69
CA GLY A 152 21.23 9.42 -1.97
C GLY A 152 22.23 9.67 -0.84
N TYR A 153 22.50 8.63 -0.03
CA TYR A 153 23.51 8.73 1.03
C TYR A 153 24.93 8.91 0.51
N SER A 154 25.32 8.24 -0.58
CA SER A 154 26.65 8.42 -1.16
C SER A 154 26.86 9.84 -1.67
N LYS A 155 25.87 10.40 -2.38
CA LYS A 155 25.90 11.80 -2.85
C LYS A 155 25.97 12.80 -1.71
N LEU A 156 25.23 12.54 -0.62
CA LEU A 156 25.28 13.37 0.59
C LEU A 156 26.67 13.35 1.22
N VAL A 157 27.26 12.17 1.43
CA VAL A 157 28.59 12.05 2.03
C VAL A 157 29.64 12.77 1.18
N VAL A 158 29.58 12.62 -0.15
CA VAL A 158 30.49 13.33 -1.08
C VAL A 158 30.30 14.84 -0.98
N ALA A 159 29.05 15.34 -0.93
CA ALA A 159 28.77 16.76 -0.80
C ALA A 159 29.27 17.35 0.53
N LEU A 160 29.08 16.63 1.64
CA LEU A 160 29.57 17.03 2.96
C LEU A 160 31.09 17.04 3.02
N ALA A 161 31.75 16.05 2.41
CA ALA A 161 33.21 15.99 2.34
C ALA A 161 33.80 17.15 1.53
N ALA A 162 33.25 17.41 0.34
CA ALA A 162 33.67 18.52 -0.51
C ALA A 162 33.45 19.89 0.17
N PHE A 163 32.41 20.01 1.01
CA PHE A 163 32.18 21.21 1.82
C PHE A 163 33.20 21.32 2.97
N GLY A 164 33.48 20.22 3.67
CA GLY A 164 34.45 20.18 4.77
C GLY A 164 35.86 20.59 4.35
N GLU A 165 36.31 20.14 3.18
CA GLU A 165 37.64 20.45 2.62
C GLU A 165 37.85 21.92 2.25
N ARG A 166 36.78 22.69 2.02
CA ARG A 166 36.87 24.11 1.59
C ARG A 166 37.28 25.08 2.71
N GLY A 167 37.25 24.66 3.98
CA GLY A 167 37.54 25.50 5.14
C GLY A 167 36.40 26.47 5.52
N SER A 168 36.57 27.23 6.61
CA SER A 168 35.57 28.20 7.09
C SER A 168 35.62 29.55 6.35
N GLY A 169 34.50 30.26 6.34
CA GLY A 169 34.45 31.70 5.97
C GLY A 169 33.93 32.04 4.57
N ASP A 170 33.41 31.08 3.80
CA ASP A 170 32.71 31.33 2.53
C ASP A 170 31.18 31.12 2.68
N ASP A 171 30.45 32.20 2.93
CA ASP A 171 28.99 32.21 3.06
C ASP A 171 28.28 31.61 1.84
N ALA A 172 28.83 31.77 0.64
CA ALA A 172 28.25 31.21 -0.57
C ALA A 172 28.40 29.68 -0.60
N ALA A 173 29.52 29.14 -0.11
CA ALA A 173 29.72 27.71 0.05
C ALA A 173 28.78 27.11 1.10
N VAL A 174 28.61 27.78 2.25
CA VAL A 174 27.67 27.34 3.30
C VAL A 174 26.24 27.28 2.76
N ALA A 175 25.78 28.36 2.11
CA ALA A 175 24.46 28.40 1.50
C ALA A 175 24.28 27.32 0.42
N GLY A 176 25.33 27.03 -0.35
CA GLY A 176 25.36 25.95 -1.34
C GLY A 176 25.20 24.56 -0.70
N ALA A 177 25.94 24.29 0.37
CA ALA A 177 25.88 23.03 1.11
C ALA A 177 24.50 22.82 1.77
N ILE A 178 23.90 23.87 2.33
CA ILE A 178 22.53 23.85 2.86
C ILE A 178 21.54 23.46 1.77
N ARG A 179 21.54 24.16 0.62
CA ARG A 179 20.64 23.84 -0.49
C ARG A 179 20.84 22.41 -0.98
N SER A 180 22.09 21.99 -1.17
CA SER A 180 22.40 20.63 -1.63
C SER A 180 21.89 19.57 -0.65
N THR A 181 22.06 19.78 0.65
CA THR A 181 21.61 18.85 1.69
C THR A 181 20.08 18.75 1.69
N GLN A 182 19.37 19.88 1.65
CA GLN A 182 17.91 19.90 1.58
C GLN A 182 17.37 19.23 0.30
N SER A 183 18.00 19.49 -0.85
CA SER A 183 17.62 18.86 -2.12
C SER A 183 17.84 17.36 -2.10
N LEU A 184 18.93 16.87 -1.51
CA LEU A 184 19.18 15.42 -1.39
C LEU A 184 18.20 14.75 -0.44
N ILE A 185 17.88 15.37 0.71
CA ILE A 185 16.85 14.88 1.62
C ILE A 185 15.51 14.73 0.90
N GLY A 186 15.09 15.75 0.14
CA GLY A 186 13.79 15.76 -0.52
C GLY A 186 13.72 14.90 -1.80
N TYR A 187 14.82 14.74 -2.53
CA TYR A 187 14.84 13.98 -3.78
C TYR A 187 14.95 12.47 -3.56
N PHE A 188 15.75 12.05 -2.57
CA PHE A 188 15.98 10.65 -2.25
C PHE A 188 15.21 10.19 -1.01
N ASP A 189 14.26 10.99 -0.51
CA ASP A 189 13.47 10.68 0.70
C ASP A 189 14.34 10.22 1.89
N LEU A 190 15.47 10.90 2.13
CA LEU A 190 16.41 10.52 3.19
C LEU A 190 15.84 10.85 4.57
N ASP A 191 16.06 9.98 5.55
CA ASP A 191 15.68 10.26 6.94
C ASP A 191 16.51 11.42 7.51
N PRO A 192 15.88 12.52 7.96
CA PRO A 192 16.61 13.69 8.45
C PRO A 192 17.45 13.43 9.70
N ASN A 193 17.09 12.46 10.55
CA ASN A 193 17.90 12.13 11.73
C ASN A 193 19.16 11.38 11.32
N ARG A 194 19.08 10.51 10.31
CA ARG A 194 20.28 9.88 9.74
C ARG A 194 21.16 10.89 9.02
N VAL A 195 20.58 11.87 8.33
CA VAL A 195 21.37 12.95 7.72
C VAL A 195 22.04 13.82 8.80
N LEU A 196 21.34 14.18 9.88
CA LEU A 196 21.92 14.89 11.02
C LEU A 196 23.13 14.14 11.60
N ASP A 197 23.01 12.83 11.77
CA ASP A 197 24.11 11.97 12.24
C ASP A 197 25.34 12.04 11.33
N LEU A 198 25.15 11.97 10.00
CA LEU A 198 26.22 12.13 9.01
C LEU A 198 26.82 13.54 8.99
N VAL A 199 26.02 14.59 9.25
CA VAL A 199 26.52 15.96 9.40
C VAL A 199 27.40 16.07 10.65
N PHE A 200 27.03 15.43 11.76
CA PHE A 200 27.92 15.35 12.94
C PHE A 200 29.21 14.60 12.63
N GLU A 201 29.16 13.45 11.94
CA GLU A 201 30.37 12.72 11.52
C GLU A 201 31.28 13.57 10.62
N ALA A 202 30.71 14.30 9.67
CA ALA A 202 31.47 15.22 8.82
C ALA A 202 32.09 16.35 9.65
N TYR A 203 31.34 16.94 10.59
CA TYR A 203 31.86 18.02 11.42
C TYR A 203 32.97 17.55 12.38
N GLU A 204 32.86 16.35 12.94
CA GLU A 204 33.92 15.69 13.70
C GLU A 204 35.22 15.55 12.87
N ARG A 205 35.10 15.34 11.55
CA ARG A 205 36.24 15.22 10.63
C ARG A 205 36.88 16.56 10.26
N TRP A 206 36.08 17.62 10.11
CA TRP A 206 36.57 18.97 9.77
C TRP A 206 36.13 20.01 10.82
N PRO A 207 36.66 19.94 12.07
CA PRO A 207 36.20 20.78 13.18
C PRO A 207 36.53 22.26 13.02
N ALA A 208 37.48 22.61 12.14
CA ALA A 208 37.82 24.00 11.84
C ALA A 208 36.84 24.69 10.88
N ASN A 209 35.93 23.94 10.26
CA ASN A 209 34.92 24.50 9.37
C ASN A 209 33.64 24.83 10.13
N ASP A 210 33.57 26.04 10.69
CA ASP A 210 32.40 26.53 11.44
C ASP A 210 31.10 26.55 10.61
N GLY A 211 31.19 26.46 9.28
CA GLY A 211 30.04 26.39 8.39
C GLY A 211 29.13 25.18 8.64
N PHE A 212 29.65 24.09 9.23
CA PHE A 212 28.81 22.96 9.66
C PHE A 212 27.83 23.34 10.77
N ALA A 213 28.14 24.32 11.62
CA ALA A 213 27.22 24.80 12.63
C ALA A 213 25.96 25.43 12.01
N GLU A 214 26.10 26.08 10.86
CA GLU A 214 24.96 26.60 10.09
C GLU A 214 24.16 25.48 9.42
N LEU A 215 24.80 24.41 8.92
CA LEU A 215 24.10 23.22 8.43
C LEU A 215 23.27 22.54 9.52
N LEU A 216 23.76 22.49 10.76
CA LEU A 216 23.03 21.89 11.88
C LEU A 216 21.68 22.60 12.12
N ARG A 217 21.56 23.90 11.81
CA ARG A 217 20.30 24.66 11.96
C ARG A 217 19.17 24.17 11.07
N LEU A 218 19.46 23.34 10.06
CA LEU A 218 18.45 22.67 9.24
C LEU A 218 17.61 21.66 10.02
N PHE A 219 18.16 21.11 11.10
CA PHE A 219 17.55 20.00 11.84
C PHE A 219 16.93 20.48 13.14
N ARG A 220 15.92 19.74 13.62
CA ARG A 220 15.27 20.05 14.90
C ARG A 220 16.23 19.79 16.05
N THR A 221 16.42 20.78 16.91
CA THR A 221 17.33 20.71 18.06
C THR A 221 16.94 19.62 19.06
N GLU A 222 15.66 19.27 19.15
CA GLU A 222 15.13 18.17 19.97
C GLU A 222 15.80 16.81 19.65
N ASN A 223 16.19 16.62 18.39
CA ASN A 223 16.76 15.35 17.92
C ASN A 223 18.26 15.25 18.22
N PHE A 224 18.94 16.37 18.53
CA PHE A 224 20.39 16.41 18.68
C PHE A 224 20.83 15.56 19.88
N ALA A 225 20.14 15.72 21.01
CA ALA A 225 20.47 14.98 22.23
C ALA A 225 20.31 13.46 22.03
N GLN A 226 19.29 13.05 21.27
CA GLN A 226 19.04 11.63 20.98
C GLN A 226 20.13 11.06 20.07
N VAL A 227 20.45 11.75 18.97
CA VAL A 227 21.47 11.30 18.00
C VAL A 227 22.86 11.27 18.65
N LEU A 228 23.27 12.35 19.32
CA LEU A 228 24.56 12.44 20.01
C LEU A 228 24.66 11.41 21.16
N GLY A 229 23.58 11.25 21.93
CA GLY A 229 23.52 10.25 23.00
C GLY A 229 23.76 8.83 22.48
N PHE A 230 23.14 8.49 21.33
CA PHE A 230 23.38 7.20 20.67
C PHE A 230 24.84 7.05 20.19
N LYS A 231 25.40 8.07 19.53
CA LYS A 231 26.81 8.09 19.11
C LYS A 231 27.77 7.87 20.28
N PHE A 232 27.59 8.59 21.39
CA PHE A 232 28.46 8.44 22.56
C PHE A 232 28.38 7.05 23.19
N GLN A 233 27.19 6.44 23.25
CA GLN A 233 27.05 5.06 23.72
C GLN A 233 27.78 4.07 22.82
N CYS A 234 27.72 4.27 21.50
CA CYS A 234 28.45 3.46 20.53
C CYS A 234 29.98 3.60 20.70
N HIS A 235 30.49 4.82 20.83
CA HIS A 235 31.91 5.05 21.08
C HIS A 235 32.38 4.48 22.43
N ALA A 236 31.59 4.62 23.49
CA ALA A 236 31.91 4.06 24.80
C ALA A 236 32.03 2.54 24.77
N LYS A 237 31.11 1.86 24.06
CA LYS A 237 31.17 0.41 23.85
C LYS A 237 32.40 -0.01 23.04
N ALA A 238 32.71 0.72 21.96
CA ALA A 238 33.88 0.45 21.13
C ALA A 238 35.19 0.64 21.92
N ALA A 239 35.27 1.69 22.74
CA ALA A 239 36.43 1.94 23.60
C ALA A 239 36.61 0.85 24.67
N ALA A 240 35.52 0.40 25.30
CA ALA A 240 35.55 -0.70 26.27
C ALA A 240 36.01 -2.03 25.65
N ALA A 241 35.54 -2.35 24.44
CA ALA A 241 35.97 -3.53 23.70
C ALA A 241 37.47 -3.48 23.36
N ALA A 242 37.97 -2.33 22.88
CA ALA A 242 39.38 -2.16 22.54
C ALA A 242 40.33 -2.21 23.76
N LEU A 243 39.83 -1.89 24.97
CA LEU A 243 40.57 -2.06 26.21
C LEU A 243 40.64 -3.53 26.63
N ALA A 244 39.53 -4.26 26.54
CA ALA A 244 39.50 -5.69 26.86
C ALA A 244 40.42 -6.52 25.96
N GLU A 245 40.50 -6.21 24.66
CA GLU A 245 41.42 -6.88 23.72
C GLU A 245 42.91 -6.64 24.03
N LYS A 246 43.25 -5.55 24.72
CA LYS A 246 44.63 -5.24 25.13
C LYS A 246 45.04 -5.87 26.46
N GLU A 247 44.07 -6.30 27.28
CA GLU A 247 44.35 -6.97 28.56
C GLU A 247 44.47 -8.49 28.40
N ASP A 248 43.93 -9.06 27.31
CA ASP A 248 43.89 -10.50 27.02
C ASP A 248 45.00 -10.97 26.03
N GLY A 249 45.92 -10.08 25.62
CA GLY A 249 47.05 -10.35 24.72
C GLY A 249 48.40 -9.96 25.30
#